data_AF-A0A7Y1SR14-F1
#
_entry.id   AF-A0A7Y1SR14-F1
#
_cell.length_a   1.000
_cell.length_b   1.000
_cell.length_c   1.000
_cell.angle_alpha   90.00
_cell.angle_beta   90.00
_cell.angle_gamma   90.00
#
_symmetry.space_group_name_H-M   'P 1'
#
loop_
_entity.id
_entity.type
_entity.pdbx_description
1 polymer ?
#
loop_
_entity_poly.entity_id
_entity_poly.type
_entity_poly.pdbx_seq_one_letter_code
_entity_poly.pdbx_strand_id
1 'polypeptide(L)'
;LRTAHNDKLQGAAVAKFAYNELGARSAATIHDGSPYADGLQAVFADTFEELGGTITVREAIQVQETDFTSVLTSIGADSPDVLYFPIFAAEGGLITQQARQTDGLADTILIGSDGMLSADYVAAAGDAVEGVYLSGPDLSAFTGDQDFYEGEFKTSYLELWGGEPAAAFHAHSYDAANMLFDAIEAVAIDEDGTLYIPRTALKDALFATSGVQGITGTLNCNDLGDCQSTATIAVYQVLGGAYDTSSPVYSEVASLEG
;
A
#
# COMPACT_ATOMS: atom_id res chain seq x y z
N LEU A 1 -2.97 4.70 -16.35
CA LEU A 1 -3.74 5.41 -15.30
C LEU A 1 -3.82 4.51 -14.09
N ARG A 2 -3.89 5.08 -12.89
CA ARG A 2 -4.05 4.36 -11.63
C ARG A 2 -5.15 4.99 -10.79
N THR A 3 -5.97 4.15 -10.17
CA THR A 3 -6.94 4.52 -9.15
C THR A 3 -6.40 4.28 -7.74
N ALA A 4 -5.28 3.58 -7.60
CA ALA A 4 -4.54 3.47 -6.35
C ALA A 4 -3.70 4.72 -6.11
N HIS A 5 -3.40 4.99 -4.84
CA HIS A 5 -2.49 6.05 -4.45
C HIS A 5 -1.08 5.82 -5.01
N ASN A 6 -0.27 6.87 -5.02
CA ASN A 6 1.10 6.80 -5.46
C ASN A 6 2.02 6.46 -4.27
N ASP A 7 3.00 5.59 -4.49
CA ASP A 7 3.95 5.16 -3.47
C ASP A 7 4.70 6.31 -2.79
N LYS A 8 4.88 7.44 -3.49
CA LYS A 8 5.45 8.66 -2.91
C LYS A 8 4.66 9.17 -1.69
N LEU A 9 3.34 9.05 -1.73
CA LEU A 9 2.49 9.46 -0.62
C LEU A 9 2.69 8.55 0.59
N GLN A 10 2.74 7.24 0.34
CA GLN A 10 2.84 6.25 1.40
C GLN A 10 4.23 6.22 2.04
N GLY A 11 5.32 6.20 1.26
CA GLY A 11 6.67 6.21 1.82
C GLY A 11 6.92 7.41 2.72
N ALA A 12 6.45 8.59 2.32
CA ALA A 12 6.56 9.82 3.11
C ALA A 12 5.72 9.77 4.39
N ALA A 13 4.48 9.28 4.32
CA ALA A 13 3.60 9.12 5.48
C ALA A 13 4.20 8.14 6.51
N VAL A 14 4.79 7.03 6.06
CA VAL A 14 5.43 6.06 6.96
C VAL A 14 6.67 6.65 7.64
N ALA A 15 7.46 7.46 6.92
CA ALA A 15 8.61 8.15 7.52
C ALA A 15 8.17 9.15 8.60
N LYS A 16 7.12 9.94 8.33
CA LYS A 16 6.53 10.85 9.32
C LYS A 16 6.00 10.11 10.53
N PHE A 17 5.28 9.01 10.32
CA PHE A 17 4.80 8.16 11.41
C PHE A 17 5.96 7.63 12.27
N ALA A 18 6.96 7.02 11.64
CA ALA A 18 8.13 6.48 12.35
C ALA A 18 8.85 7.56 13.17
N TYR A 19 9.08 8.73 12.60
CA TYR A 19 9.86 9.78 13.26
C TYR A 19 9.06 10.56 14.32
N ASN A 20 7.85 10.99 13.98
CA ASN A 20 7.05 11.90 14.82
C ASN A 20 6.21 11.15 15.86
N GLU A 21 5.58 10.04 15.47
CA GLU A 21 4.64 9.31 16.33
C GLU A 21 5.35 8.24 17.15
N LEU A 22 6.23 7.46 16.52
CA LEU A 22 7.00 6.41 17.20
C LEU A 22 8.29 6.94 17.86
N GLY A 23 8.71 8.16 17.51
CA GLY A 23 9.91 8.77 18.06
C GLY A 23 11.22 8.15 17.59
N ALA A 24 11.19 7.35 16.52
CA ALA A 24 12.38 6.69 15.96
C ALA A 24 13.38 7.73 15.42
N ARG A 25 14.68 7.44 15.57
CA ARG A 25 15.77 8.30 15.08
C ARG A 25 16.74 7.55 14.18
N SER A 26 16.80 6.22 14.26
CA SER A 26 17.50 5.38 13.30
C SER A 26 16.53 4.42 12.61
N ALA A 27 16.72 4.20 11.31
CA ALA A 27 15.95 3.22 10.55
C ALA A 27 16.84 2.45 9.58
N ALA A 28 16.49 1.20 9.33
CA ALA A 28 17.00 0.40 8.23
C ALA A 28 15.87 0.03 7.28
N THR A 29 16.22 -0.33 6.06
CA THR A 29 15.23 -0.70 5.05
C THR A 29 15.59 -1.94 4.25
N ILE A 30 14.57 -2.68 3.80
CA ILE A 30 14.71 -3.83 2.89
C ILE A 30 13.73 -3.69 1.72
N HIS A 31 14.20 -3.88 0.49
CA HIS A 31 13.35 -4.02 -0.69
C HIS A 31 13.63 -5.32 -1.47
N ASP A 32 12.74 -5.70 -2.39
CA ASP A 32 12.86 -6.92 -3.21
C ASP A 32 13.32 -6.66 -4.67
N GLY A 33 13.77 -5.43 -4.94
CA GLY A 33 14.16 -4.97 -6.27
C GLY A 33 13.00 -4.62 -7.21
N SER A 34 11.74 -4.81 -6.80
CA SER A 34 10.60 -4.33 -7.57
C SER A 34 10.55 -2.79 -7.56
N PRO A 35 10.05 -2.14 -8.64
CA PRO A 35 9.87 -0.68 -8.66
C PRO A 35 8.97 -0.16 -7.53
N TYR A 36 8.03 -0.98 -7.08
CA TYR A 36 7.15 -0.69 -5.95
C TYR A 36 7.94 -0.61 -4.64
N ALA A 37 8.63 -1.69 -4.27
CA ALA A 37 9.36 -1.76 -3.00
C ALA A 37 10.53 -0.77 -2.95
N ASP A 38 11.28 -0.66 -4.06
CA ASP A 38 12.39 0.30 -4.16
C ASP A 38 11.91 1.75 -4.09
N GLY A 39 10.77 2.06 -4.74
CA GLY A 39 10.15 3.38 -4.69
C GLY A 39 9.71 3.78 -3.27
N LEU A 40 8.98 2.89 -2.59
CA LEU A 40 8.56 3.11 -1.20
C LEU A 40 9.75 3.28 -0.26
N GLN A 41 10.75 2.40 -0.36
CA GLN A 41 11.98 2.48 0.41
C GLN A 41 12.70 3.82 0.19
N ALA A 42 12.89 4.23 -1.07
CA ALA A 42 13.62 5.45 -1.39
C ALA A 42 12.92 6.68 -0.79
N VAL A 43 11.61 6.79 -0.97
CA VAL A 43 10.84 7.92 -0.45
C VAL A 43 10.83 7.93 1.08
N PHE A 44 10.68 6.76 1.72
CA PHE A 44 10.80 6.65 3.18
C PHE A 44 12.16 7.14 3.66
N ALA A 45 13.25 6.65 3.05
CA ALA A 45 14.61 7.00 3.43
C ALA A 45 14.86 8.51 3.33
N ASP A 46 14.56 9.09 2.17
CA ASP A 46 14.75 10.52 1.92
C ASP A 46 13.92 11.37 2.91
N THR A 47 12.66 11.02 3.12
CA THR A 47 11.78 11.76 4.05
C THR A 47 12.23 11.62 5.51
N PHE A 48 12.68 10.43 5.92
CA PHE A 48 13.13 10.19 7.29
C PHE A 48 14.42 10.97 7.61
N GLU A 49 15.35 11.05 6.64
CA GLU A 49 16.56 11.88 6.75
C GLU A 49 16.25 13.38 6.77
N GLU A 50 15.31 13.84 5.95
CA GLU A 50 14.83 15.23 5.95
C GLU A 50 14.23 15.65 7.31
N LEU A 51 13.57 14.73 8.00
CA LEU A 51 13.04 14.95 9.36
C LEU A 51 14.15 14.95 10.44
N GLY A 52 15.38 14.56 10.09
CA GLY A 52 16.55 14.50 10.97
C GLY A 52 16.86 13.10 11.50
N GLY A 53 16.22 12.06 10.97
CA GLY A 53 16.56 10.66 11.23
C GLY A 53 17.83 10.24 10.50
N THR A 54 18.30 9.02 10.79
CA THR A 54 19.44 8.41 10.13
C THR A 54 19.05 7.06 9.54
N ILE A 55 19.35 6.85 8.25
CA ILE A 55 19.24 5.52 7.64
C ILE A 55 20.55 4.77 7.88
N THR A 56 20.51 3.73 8.72
CA THR A 56 21.70 2.94 9.07
C THR A 56 22.17 2.11 7.88
N VAL A 57 21.22 1.46 7.19
CA VAL A 57 21.48 0.68 5.98
C VAL A 57 20.22 0.54 5.12
N ARG A 58 20.43 0.42 3.81
CA ARG A 58 19.41 0.07 2.81
C ARG A 58 19.84 -1.22 2.15
N GLU A 59 19.07 -2.28 2.33
CA GLU A 59 19.39 -3.62 1.86
C GLU A 59 18.38 -4.10 0.82
N ALA A 60 18.80 -5.06 0.00
CA ALA A 60 17.94 -5.71 -0.98
C ALA A 60 17.94 -7.22 -0.77
N ILE A 61 16.78 -7.84 -0.98
CA ILE A 61 16.64 -9.30 -1.03
C ILE A 61 16.30 -9.75 -2.45
N GLN A 62 16.34 -11.05 -2.68
CA GLN A 62 15.79 -11.65 -3.90
C GLN A 62 14.40 -12.21 -3.64
N VAL A 63 13.49 -12.04 -4.60
CA VAL A 63 12.18 -12.69 -4.58
C VAL A 63 12.37 -14.22 -4.56
N GLN A 64 11.56 -14.93 -3.77
CA GLN A 64 11.67 -16.37 -3.45
C GLN A 64 12.85 -16.76 -2.54
N GLU A 65 13.61 -15.80 -2.02
CA GLU A 65 14.57 -16.06 -0.94
C GLU A 65 13.82 -16.47 0.34
N THR A 66 14.41 -17.39 1.11
CA THR A 66 13.77 -17.91 2.34
C THR A 66 14.65 -17.77 3.57
N ASP A 67 15.94 -17.46 3.38
CA ASP A 67 16.92 -17.28 4.46
C ASP A 67 17.48 -15.87 4.38
N PHE A 68 17.03 -15.02 5.30
CA PHE A 68 17.40 -13.62 5.41
C PHE A 68 18.41 -13.39 6.54
N THR A 69 18.98 -14.45 7.10
CA THR A 69 19.87 -14.36 8.27
C THR A 69 21.05 -13.40 8.01
N SER A 70 21.65 -13.46 6.82
CA SER A 70 22.80 -12.61 6.48
C SER A 70 22.43 -11.14 6.43
N VAL A 71 21.34 -10.79 5.74
CA VAL A 71 20.90 -9.39 5.60
C VAL A 71 20.43 -8.84 6.94
N LEU A 72 19.70 -9.63 7.73
CA LEU A 72 19.24 -9.23 9.05
C LEU A 72 20.39 -9.08 10.05
N THR A 73 21.42 -9.94 9.99
CA THR A 73 22.61 -9.79 10.83
C THR A 73 23.37 -8.50 10.48
N SER A 74 23.46 -8.14 9.19
CA SER A 74 24.03 -6.86 8.73
C SER A 74 23.27 -5.68 9.35
N ILE A 75 21.95 -5.70 9.25
CA ILE A 75 21.08 -4.64 9.78
C ILE A 75 21.16 -4.56 11.32
N GLY A 76 21.13 -5.71 12.00
CA GLY A 76 21.17 -5.79 13.47
C GLY A 76 22.47 -5.28 14.08
N ALA A 77 23.57 -5.23 13.32
CA ALA A 77 24.84 -4.69 13.79
C ALA A 77 24.74 -3.22 14.23
N ASP A 78 23.82 -2.46 13.63
CA ASP A 78 23.58 -1.05 13.95
C ASP A 78 22.37 -0.82 14.88
N SER A 79 21.64 -1.89 15.25
CA SER A 79 20.46 -1.85 16.13
C SER A 79 19.49 -0.68 15.80
N PRO A 80 18.90 -0.61 14.60
CA PRO A 80 18.01 0.48 14.23
C PRO A 80 16.73 0.47 15.07
N ASP A 81 16.17 1.66 15.35
CA ASP A 81 14.87 1.77 16.04
C ASP A 81 13.74 1.17 15.20
N VAL A 82 13.82 1.35 13.87
CA VAL A 82 12.82 0.89 12.89
C VAL A 82 13.47 0.07 11.78
N LEU A 83 12.82 -1.02 11.39
CA LEU A 83 13.07 -1.71 10.13
C LEU A 83 11.83 -1.57 9.24
N TYR A 84 11.96 -0.86 8.11
CA TYR A 84 10.90 -0.71 7.11
C TYR A 84 11.16 -1.61 5.90
N PHE A 85 10.24 -2.52 5.62
CA PHE A 85 10.39 -3.54 4.57
C PHE A 85 9.14 -3.61 3.68
N PRO A 86 8.98 -2.67 2.73
CA PRO A 86 7.79 -2.59 1.88
C PRO A 86 7.78 -3.65 0.77
N ILE A 87 7.62 -4.90 1.15
CA ILE A 87 7.61 -6.06 0.25
C ILE A 87 6.28 -6.82 0.31
N PHE A 88 6.25 -8.10 -0.04
CA PHE A 88 5.05 -8.92 -0.09
C PHE A 88 4.99 -9.98 1.01
N ALA A 89 3.78 -10.52 1.21
CA ALA A 89 3.43 -11.40 2.32
C ALA A 89 4.39 -12.60 2.56
N ALA A 90 4.87 -13.25 1.49
CA ALA A 90 5.67 -14.47 1.61
C ALA A 90 7.04 -14.20 2.24
N GLU A 91 7.85 -13.35 1.63
CA GLU A 91 9.15 -12.94 2.16
C GLU A 91 8.99 -12.09 3.42
N GLY A 92 7.98 -11.22 3.47
CA GLY A 92 7.68 -10.38 4.62
C GLY A 92 7.43 -11.18 5.90
N GLY A 93 6.65 -12.27 5.82
CA GLY A 93 6.41 -13.14 6.97
C GLY A 93 7.69 -13.81 7.49
N LEU A 94 8.56 -14.25 6.59
CA LEU A 94 9.85 -14.86 6.93
C LEU A 94 10.84 -13.83 7.51
N ILE A 95 10.90 -12.62 6.95
CA ILE A 95 11.68 -11.51 7.51
C ILE A 95 11.21 -11.18 8.91
N THR A 96 9.90 -11.06 9.13
CA THR A 96 9.33 -10.79 10.47
C THR A 96 9.76 -11.85 11.48
N GLN A 97 9.65 -13.14 11.13
CA GLN A 97 10.09 -14.23 12.01
C GLN A 97 11.59 -14.19 12.33
N GLN A 98 12.42 -13.99 11.30
CA GLN A 98 13.87 -14.05 11.43
C GLN A 98 14.43 -12.79 12.11
N ALA A 99 13.82 -11.61 11.89
CA ALA A 99 14.19 -10.37 12.55
C ALA A 99 13.99 -10.48 14.07
N ARG A 100 12.89 -11.07 14.52
CA ARG A 100 12.64 -11.33 15.95
C ARG A 100 13.67 -12.26 16.61
N GLN A 101 14.35 -13.08 15.83
CA GLN A 101 15.39 -14.02 16.29
C GLN A 101 16.81 -13.46 16.12
N THR A 102 16.95 -12.30 15.50
CA THR A 102 18.25 -11.71 15.16
C THR A 102 18.69 -10.75 16.26
N ASP A 103 19.94 -10.91 16.71
CA ASP A 103 20.57 -9.99 17.66
C ASP A 103 20.54 -8.55 17.12
N GLY A 104 20.12 -7.61 17.96
CA GLY A 104 19.95 -6.20 17.58
C GLY A 104 18.62 -5.87 16.89
N LEU A 105 17.78 -6.88 16.56
CA LEU A 105 16.47 -6.67 15.90
C LEU A 105 15.26 -7.22 16.66
N ALA A 106 15.47 -8.03 17.70
CA ALA A 106 14.37 -8.64 18.47
C ALA A 106 13.31 -7.62 18.90
N ASP A 107 13.75 -6.45 19.40
CA ASP A 107 12.91 -5.35 19.88
C ASP A 107 12.73 -4.21 18.87
N THR A 108 13.32 -4.30 17.67
CA THR A 108 13.18 -3.28 16.62
C THR A 108 11.72 -3.16 16.18
N ILE A 109 11.27 -1.93 15.94
CA ILE A 109 9.93 -1.68 15.41
C ILE A 109 9.91 -2.12 13.95
N LEU A 110 9.02 -3.06 13.64
CA LEU A 110 8.86 -3.59 12.30
C LEU A 110 7.72 -2.85 11.60
N ILE A 111 7.98 -2.29 10.42
CA ILE A 111 6.98 -1.60 9.62
C ILE A 111 6.95 -2.18 8.21
N GLY A 112 5.75 -2.54 7.78
CA GLY A 112 5.43 -3.06 6.47
C GLY A 112 4.60 -2.12 5.61
N SER A 113 4.30 -2.58 4.40
CA SER A 113 3.46 -1.87 3.44
C SER A 113 2.18 -2.64 3.10
N ASP A 114 1.43 -2.07 2.16
CA ASP A 114 0.14 -2.50 1.65
C ASP A 114 0.23 -3.86 0.96
N GLY A 115 1.40 -4.23 0.44
CA GLY A 115 1.69 -5.58 -0.06
C GLY A 115 1.61 -6.68 1.01
N MET A 116 1.55 -6.30 2.29
CA MET A 116 1.41 -7.20 3.45
C MET A 116 0.11 -7.00 4.21
N LEU A 117 -0.81 -6.15 3.75
CA LEU A 117 -2.18 -6.05 4.28
C LEU A 117 -3.02 -7.25 3.81
N SER A 118 -2.69 -8.44 4.31
CA SER A 118 -3.41 -9.69 4.02
C SER A 118 -3.35 -10.68 5.19
N ALA A 119 -4.32 -11.59 5.22
CA ALA A 119 -4.31 -12.72 6.16
C ALA A 119 -3.13 -13.67 5.91
N ASP A 120 -2.67 -13.78 4.67
CA ASP A 120 -1.52 -14.62 4.30
C ASP A 120 -0.23 -14.12 4.95
N TYR A 121 -0.01 -12.81 5.03
CA TYR A 121 1.14 -12.24 5.74
C TYR A 121 1.10 -12.57 7.23
N VAL A 122 -0.07 -12.36 7.87
CA VAL A 122 -0.26 -12.67 9.30
C VAL A 122 0.01 -14.15 9.57
N ALA A 123 -0.54 -15.04 8.74
CA ALA A 123 -0.31 -16.47 8.85
C ALA A 123 1.16 -16.84 8.61
N ALA A 124 1.82 -16.23 7.63
CA ALA A 124 3.22 -16.44 7.33
C ALA A 124 4.14 -15.93 8.43
N ALA A 125 3.83 -14.82 9.09
CA ALA A 125 4.63 -14.28 10.20
C ALA A 125 4.40 -15.04 11.52
N GLY A 126 3.21 -15.63 11.71
CA GLY A 126 2.85 -16.33 12.96
C GLY A 126 2.93 -15.39 14.17
N ASP A 127 3.33 -15.91 15.33
CA ASP A 127 3.41 -15.14 16.57
C ASP A 127 4.37 -13.93 16.49
N ALA A 128 5.33 -13.93 15.55
CA ALA A 128 6.28 -12.84 15.36
C ALA A 128 5.63 -11.55 14.82
N VAL A 129 4.40 -11.65 14.30
CA VAL A 129 3.64 -10.52 13.75
C VAL A 129 3.16 -9.52 14.81
N GLU A 130 3.15 -9.91 16.08
CA GLU A 130 2.62 -9.07 17.15
C GLU A 130 3.36 -7.74 17.22
N GLY A 131 2.59 -6.65 17.23
CA GLY A 131 3.10 -5.28 17.28
C GLY A 131 3.68 -4.76 15.96
N VAL A 132 3.68 -5.54 14.88
CA VAL A 132 4.10 -5.04 13.56
C VAL A 132 3.12 -3.97 13.06
N TYR A 133 3.65 -2.90 12.47
CA TYR A 133 2.85 -1.88 11.81
C TYR A 133 2.76 -2.15 10.31
N LEU A 134 1.59 -1.92 9.70
CA LEU A 134 1.36 -2.09 8.27
C LEU A 134 0.77 -0.80 7.69
N SER A 135 1.42 -0.24 6.68
CA SER A 135 0.94 0.96 5.98
C SER A 135 0.13 0.62 4.74
N GLY A 136 -0.77 1.50 4.33
CA GLY A 136 -1.51 1.34 3.07
C GLY A 136 -2.61 2.39 2.89
N PRO A 137 -3.55 2.16 1.97
CA PRO A 137 -4.69 3.05 1.82
C PRO A 137 -5.58 2.97 3.06
N ASP A 138 -6.09 4.12 3.52
CA ASP A 138 -7.06 4.15 4.61
C ASP A 138 -8.43 3.69 4.11
N LEU A 139 -8.76 2.43 4.35
CA LEU A 139 -10.02 1.82 3.92
C LEU A 139 -11.24 2.45 4.64
N SER A 140 -11.05 3.01 5.83
CA SER A 140 -12.10 3.71 6.58
C SER A 140 -12.40 5.09 5.99
N ALA A 141 -11.41 5.69 5.32
CA ALA A 141 -11.52 6.99 4.66
C ALA A 141 -12.04 6.90 3.22
N PHE A 142 -12.55 5.75 2.78
CA PHE A 142 -13.25 5.63 1.51
C PHE A 142 -14.53 6.48 1.56
N THR A 143 -14.43 7.71 1.08
CA THR A 143 -15.49 8.74 1.17
C THR A 143 -16.49 8.67 0.02
N GLY A 144 -16.35 7.69 -0.86
CA GLY A 144 -17.15 7.50 -2.07
C GLY A 144 -18.64 7.38 -1.81
N ASP A 145 -19.02 6.15 -1.48
CA ASP A 145 -20.37 5.74 -1.12
C ASP A 145 -20.25 4.56 -0.15
N GLN A 146 -20.18 4.87 1.15
CA GLN A 146 -20.00 3.88 2.21
C GLN A 146 -21.19 2.92 2.30
N ASP A 147 -22.41 3.41 2.05
CA ASP A 147 -23.61 2.58 2.06
C ASP A 147 -23.58 1.57 0.90
N PHE A 148 -23.16 2.00 -0.29
CA PHE A 148 -22.92 1.10 -1.42
C PHE A 148 -21.80 0.11 -1.12
N TYR A 149 -20.68 0.57 -0.57
CA TYR A 149 -19.53 -0.29 -0.29
C TYR A 149 -19.86 -1.41 0.70
N GLU A 150 -20.45 -1.06 1.84
CA GLU A 150 -20.82 -2.02 2.88
C GLU A 150 -22.06 -2.84 2.49
N GLY A 151 -23.07 -2.21 1.90
CA GLY A 151 -24.37 -2.82 1.62
C GLY A 151 -24.42 -3.64 0.33
N GLU A 152 -23.74 -3.19 -0.73
CA GLU A 152 -23.85 -3.80 -2.06
C GLU A 152 -22.55 -4.45 -2.51
N PHE A 153 -21.43 -3.72 -2.47
CA PHE A 153 -20.15 -4.23 -2.99
C PHE A 153 -19.67 -5.45 -2.19
N LYS A 154 -19.54 -5.33 -0.86
CA LYS A 154 -19.10 -6.45 0.00
C LYS A 154 -20.05 -7.63 -0.05
N THR A 155 -21.36 -7.37 -0.01
CA THR A 155 -22.40 -8.41 -0.15
C THR A 155 -22.23 -9.18 -1.47
N SER A 156 -22.11 -8.47 -2.59
CA SER A 156 -21.93 -9.09 -3.91
C SER A 156 -20.61 -9.86 -4.00
N TYR A 157 -19.54 -9.31 -3.41
CA TYR A 157 -18.24 -9.98 -3.38
C TYR A 157 -18.32 -11.30 -2.59
N LEU A 158 -18.96 -11.29 -1.42
CA LEU A 158 -19.19 -12.49 -0.61
C LEU A 158 -20.01 -13.54 -1.36
N GLU A 159 -21.06 -13.14 -2.08
CA GLU A 159 -21.90 -14.04 -2.87
C GLU A 159 -21.15 -14.70 -4.04
N LEU A 160 -20.28 -13.94 -4.72
CA LEU A 160 -19.53 -14.42 -5.88
C LEU A 160 -18.32 -15.28 -5.49
N TRP A 161 -17.63 -14.90 -4.41
CA TRP A 161 -16.30 -15.43 -4.09
C TRP A 161 -16.25 -16.21 -2.76
N GLY A 162 -17.32 -16.15 -1.96
CA GLY A 162 -17.44 -16.94 -0.72
C GLY A 162 -16.59 -16.44 0.45
N GLY A 163 -16.07 -15.22 0.39
CA GLY A 163 -15.31 -14.59 1.48
C GLY A 163 -15.16 -13.09 1.28
N GLU A 164 -14.60 -12.42 2.28
CA GLU A 164 -14.22 -11.00 2.21
C GLU A 164 -13.09 -10.77 1.19
N PRO A 165 -12.93 -9.54 0.67
CA PRO A 165 -11.77 -9.20 -0.15
C PRO A 165 -10.44 -9.48 0.56
N ALA A 166 -9.56 -10.23 -0.10
CA ALA A 166 -8.32 -10.72 0.51
C ALA A 166 -7.21 -9.66 0.65
N ALA A 167 -7.36 -8.50 0.00
CA ALA A 167 -6.37 -7.43 -0.05
C ALA A 167 -7.04 -6.04 -0.15
N ALA A 168 -6.26 -5.00 0.14
CA ALA A 168 -6.73 -3.61 0.24
C ALA A 168 -7.22 -2.98 -1.08
N PHE A 169 -6.96 -3.58 -2.25
CA PHE A 169 -7.12 -2.94 -3.57
C PHE A 169 -8.40 -3.30 -4.36
N HIS A 170 -9.34 -4.00 -3.75
CA HIS A 170 -10.58 -4.42 -4.41
C HIS A 170 -11.45 -3.22 -4.83
N ALA A 171 -11.60 -2.20 -3.97
CA ALA A 171 -12.37 -0.99 -4.28
C ALA A 171 -11.72 -0.17 -5.39
N HIS A 172 -10.39 -0.05 -5.39
CA HIS A 172 -9.63 0.61 -6.46
C HIS A 172 -9.82 -0.11 -7.81
N SER A 173 -9.93 -1.44 -7.80
CA SER A 173 -10.16 -2.24 -9.00
C SER A 173 -11.58 -2.05 -9.55
N TYR A 174 -12.57 -1.96 -8.65
CA TYR A 174 -13.95 -1.63 -9.02
C TYR A 174 -14.03 -0.25 -9.67
N ASP A 175 -13.39 0.74 -9.07
CA ASP A 175 -13.35 2.11 -9.59
C ASP A 175 -12.65 2.17 -10.96
N ALA A 176 -11.54 1.46 -11.13
CA ALA A 176 -10.84 1.38 -12.40
C ALA A 176 -11.69 0.73 -13.50
N ALA A 177 -12.47 -0.30 -13.17
CA ALA A 177 -13.37 -0.95 -14.11
C ALA A 177 -14.50 -0.01 -14.55
N ASN A 178 -15.13 0.70 -13.61
CA ASN A 178 -16.20 1.66 -13.94
C ASN A 178 -15.68 2.83 -14.77
N MET A 179 -14.52 3.38 -14.43
CA MET A 179 -13.86 4.40 -15.27
C MET A 179 -13.63 3.90 -16.71
N LEU A 180 -13.23 2.64 -16.87
CA LEU A 180 -13.04 2.04 -18.18
C LEU A 180 -14.35 1.86 -18.93
N PHE A 181 -15.42 1.43 -18.25
CA PHE A 181 -16.75 1.30 -18.86
C PHE A 181 -17.30 2.64 -19.31
N ASP A 182 -17.25 3.67 -18.47
CA ASP A 182 -17.67 5.03 -18.80
C ASP A 182 -16.92 5.55 -20.04
N ALA A 183 -15.60 5.34 -20.07
CA ALA A 183 -14.77 5.77 -21.20
C ALA A 183 -15.08 4.99 -22.49
N ILE A 184 -15.37 3.68 -22.39
CA ILE A 184 -15.81 2.87 -23.54
C ILE A 184 -17.15 3.37 -24.06
N GLU A 185 -18.14 3.56 -23.19
CA GLU A 185 -19.47 4.06 -23.57
C GLU A 185 -19.39 5.43 -24.26
N ALA A 186 -18.50 6.30 -23.79
CA ALA A 186 -18.32 7.63 -24.37
C ALA A 186 -17.72 7.64 -25.79
N VAL A 187 -16.92 6.63 -26.15
CA VAL A 187 -16.14 6.64 -27.41
C VAL A 187 -16.49 5.50 -28.37
N ALA A 188 -17.29 4.54 -27.93
CA ALA A 188 -17.70 3.43 -28.76
C ALA A 188 -18.51 3.92 -29.97
N ILE A 189 -18.22 3.31 -31.12
CA ILE A 189 -18.89 3.58 -32.39
C ILE A 189 -19.57 2.28 -32.80
N ASP A 190 -20.87 2.32 -33.05
CA ASP A 190 -21.60 1.24 -33.72
C ASP A 190 -21.77 1.63 -35.19
N GLU A 191 -21.09 0.88 -36.07
CA GLU A 191 -21.24 1.01 -37.52
C GLU A 191 -21.71 -0.33 -38.09
N ASP A 192 -22.94 -0.36 -38.60
CA ASP A 192 -23.59 -1.54 -39.19
C ASP A 192 -23.56 -2.79 -38.28
N GLY A 193 -23.77 -2.63 -36.97
CA GLY A 193 -23.76 -3.72 -35.99
C GLY A 193 -22.35 -4.20 -35.61
N THR A 194 -21.32 -3.47 -36.04
CA THR A 194 -19.94 -3.68 -35.61
C THR A 194 -19.57 -2.63 -34.59
N LEU A 195 -19.32 -3.06 -33.36
CA LEU A 195 -18.81 -2.20 -32.29
C LEU A 195 -17.31 -1.97 -32.47
N TYR A 196 -16.92 -0.70 -32.57
CA TYR A 196 -15.53 -0.25 -32.66
C TYR A 196 -15.20 0.69 -31.50
N ILE A 197 -14.07 0.45 -30.82
CA ILE A 197 -13.58 1.29 -29.72
C ILE A 197 -12.21 1.86 -30.16
N PRO A 198 -12.17 3.13 -30.61
CA PRO A 198 -10.91 3.74 -31.06
C PRO A 198 -9.94 3.89 -29.88
N ARG A 199 -8.77 3.24 -29.95
CA ARG A 199 -7.79 3.23 -28.82
C ARG A 199 -7.35 4.62 -28.38
N THR A 200 -7.14 5.54 -29.31
CA THR A 200 -6.74 6.91 -28.99
C THR A 200 -7.86 7.65 -28.28
N ALA A 201 -9.10 7.55 -28.80
CA ALA A 201 -10.26 8.16 -28.15
C ALA A 201 -10.50 7.59 -26.75
N LEU A 202 -10.39 6.27 -26.57
CA LEU A 202 -10.52 5.61 -25.27
C LEU A 202 -9.46 6.13 -24.27
N LYS A 203 -8.21 6.18 -24.70
CA LYS A 203 -7.12 6.70 -23.87
C LYS A 203 -7.39 8.17 -23.50
N ASP A 204 -7.72 9.01 -24.48
CA ASP A 204 -7.97 10.43 -24.24
C ASP A 204 -9.19 10.65 -23.31
N ALA A 205 -10.25 9.85 -23.43
CA ALA A 205 -11.40 9.86 -22.54
C ALA A 205 -11.03 9.48 -21.09
N LEU A 206 -10.19 8.46 -20.91
CA LEU A 206 -9.69 8.06 -19.59
C LEU A 206 -8.82 9.15 -18.93
N PHE A 207 -7.95 9.82 -19.69
CA PHE A 207 -7.14 10.92 -19.16
C PHE A 207 -7.98 12.17 -18.87
N ALA A 208 -9.15 12.31 -19.50
CA ALA A 208 -10.11 13.39 -19.23
C ALA A 208 -11.02 13.12 -18.02
N THR A 209 -10.88 11.99 -17.31
CA THR A 209 -11.66 11.68 -16.11
C THR A 209 -11.48 12.76 -15.04
N SER A 210 -12.58 13.43 -14.69
CA SER A 210 -12.65 14.43 -13.62
C SER A 210 -14.01 14.36 -12.94
N GLY A 211 -14.02 14.42 -11.61
CA GLY A 211 -15.25 14.43 -10.80
C GLY A 211 -16.03 13.11 -10.82
N VAL A 212 -15.40 11.98 -11.16
CA VAL A 212 -16.07 10.67 -11.16
C VAL A 212 -16.15 10.15 -9.73
N GLN A 213 -17.35 9.84 -9.26
CA GLN A 213 -17.55 9.29 -7.92
C GLN A 213 -17.32 7.77 -7.95
N GLY A 214 -16.26 7.31 -7.28
CA GLY A 214 -15.97 5.89 -7.04
C GLY A 214 -16.15 5.53 -5.56
N ILE A 215 -15.95 4.26 -5.21
CA ILE A 215 -15.92 3.77 -3.82
C ILE A 215 -14.80 4.47 -3.04
N THR A 216 -13.64 4.60 -3.68
CA THR A 216 -12.41 5.11 -3.05
C THR A 216 -12.38 6.63 -2.93
N GLY A 217 -13.44 7.33 -3.37
CA GLY A 217 -13.58 8.77 -3.36
C GLY A 217 -13.80 9.35 -4.76
N THR A 218 -13.63 10.66 -4.90
CA THR A 218 -13.76 11.35 -6.19
C THR A 218 -12.47 11.23 -7.01
N LEU A 219 -12.57 10.62 -8.18
CA LEU A 219 -11.46 10.33 -9.09
C LEU A 219 -11.23 11.49 -10.06
N ASN A 220 -9.99 11.98 -10.10
CA ASN A 220 -9.53 13.04 -10.98
C ASN A 220 -8.15 12.68 -11.52
N CYS A 221 -8.07 12.36 -12.81
CA CYS A 221 -6.81 11.95 -13.43
C CYS A 221 -5.99 13.17 -13.88
N ASN A 222 -4.73 13.21 -13.45
CA ASN A 222 -3.76 14.18 -13.95
C ASN A 222 -3.11 13.71 -15.27
N ASP A 223 -2.20 14.52 -15.83
CA ASP A 223 -1.50 14.22 -17.09
C ASP A 223 -0.59 12.97 -17.03
N LEU A 224 -0.23 12.52 -15.82
CA LEU A 224 0.53 11.28 -15.58
C LEU A 224 -0.40 10.07 -15.41
N GLY A 225 -1.70 10.30 -15.31
CA GLY A 225 -2.72 9.30 -15.10
C GLY A 225 -2.86 8.86 -13.64
N ASP A 226 -2.43 9.67 -12.67
CA ASP A 226 -2.75 9.46 -11.25
C ASP A 226 -4.15 10.03 -10.97
N CYS A 227 -5.11 9.14 -10.73
CA CYS A 227 -6.52 9.51 -10.56
C CYS A 227 -6.92 9.74 -9.09
N GLN A 228 -5.99 9.45 -8.18
CA GLN A 228 -6.02 9.80 -6.77
C GLN A 228 -4.75 10.57 -6.41
N SER A 229 -4.64 11.79 -6.94
CA SER A 229 -3.48 12.66 -6.63
C SER A 229 -3.47 13.11 -5.17
N THR A 230 -4.63 13.05 -4.50
CA THR A 230 -4.77 13.16 -3.04
C THR A 230 -5.32 11.84 -2.51
N ALA A 231 -4.67 11.28 -1.49
CA ALA A 231 -5.09 10.03 -0.85
C ALA A 231 -4.87 10.09 0.66
N THR A 232 -5.67 9.33 1.39
CA THR A 232 -5.46 9.12 2.83
C THR A 232 -4.66 7.85 3.03
N ILE A 233 -3.46 7.98 3.62
CA ILE A 233 -2.59 6.86 3.97
C ILE A 233 -2.80 6.55 5.44
N ALA A 234 -3.03 5.27 5.74
CA ALA A 234 -3.16 4.76 7.09
C ALA A 234 -1.97 3.89 7.48
N VAL A 235 -1.73 3.81 8.79
CA VAL A 235 -0.91 2.78 9.41
C VAL A 235 -1.78 2.03 10.43
N TYR A 236 -1.73 0.71 10.35
CA TYR A 236 -2.42 -0.22 11.24
C TYR A 236 -1.40 -0.95 12.11
N GLN A 237 -1.80 -1.38 13.30
CA GLN A 237 -0.97 -2.22 14.16
C GLN A 237 -1.59 -3.60 14.27
N VAL A 238 -0.78 -4.64 14.12
CA VAL A 238 -1.21 -6.03 14.33
C VAL A 238 -1.17 -6.33 15.82
N LEU A 239 -2.33 -6.64 16.40
CA LEU A 239 -2.49 -7.01 17.81
C LEU A 239 -3.37 -8.26 17.92
N GLY A 240 -2.91 -9.25 18.69
CA GLY A 240 -3.61 -10.53 18.80
C GLY A 240 -3.73 -11.27 17.47
N GLY A 241 -2.76 -11.10 16.58
CA GLY A 241 -2.75 -11.70 15.25
C GLY A 241 -3.80 -11.13 14.27
N ALA A 242 -4.29 -9.91 14.50
CA ALA A 242 -5.19 -9.22 13.57
C ALA A 242 -4.93 -7.71 13.57
N TYR A 243 -5.42 -7.02 12.54
CA TYR A 243 -5.42 -5.56 12.47
C TYR A 243 -6.83 -5.08 12.11
N ASP A 244 -7.26 -3.95 12.69
CA ASP A 244 -8.57 -3.37 12.44
C ASP A 244 -8.48 -2.28 11.37
N THR A 245 -8.93 -2.59 10.15
CA THR A 245 -8.90 -1.65 9.03
C THR A 245 -9.84 -0.45 9.21
N SER A 246 -10.76 -0.50 10.18
CA SER A 246 -11.65 0.61 10.52
C SER A 246 -11.08 1.58 11.55
N SER A 247 -9.95 1.22 12.19
CA SER A 247 -9.34 1.99 13.28
C SER A 247 -7.81 2.05 13.12
N PRO A 248 -7.29 2.82 12.14
CA PRO A 248 -5.85 3.01 12.00
C PRO A 248 -5.24 3.69 13.23
N VAL A 249 -4.00 3.35 13.55
CA VAL A 249 -3.23 4.00 14.64
C VAL A 249 -2.65 5.34 14.22
N TYR A 250 -2.54 5.57 12.92
CA TYR A 250 -2.15 6.83 12.31
C TYR A 250 -2.79 6.94 10.93
N SER A 251 -3.21 8.14 10.55
CA SER A 251 -3.79 8.42 9.23
C SER A 251 -3.43 9.84 8.81
N GLU A 252 -3.00 10.03 7.57
CA GLU A 252 -2.65 11.32 7.01
C GLU A 252 -3.20 11.45 5.59
N VAL A 253 -3.81 12.61 5.30
CA VAL A 253 -4.15 13.00 3.94
C VAL A 253 -2.90 13.59 3.28
N ALA A 254 -2.46 12.97 2.19
CA ALA A 254 -1.29 13.40 1.43
C ALA A 254 -1.68 13.69 -0.03
N SER A 255 -0.97 14.63 -0.66
CA SER A 255 -1.19 15.05 -2.05
C SER A 255 0.13 15.02 -2.81
N LEU A 256 0.08 14.63 -4.09
CA LEU A 256 1.22 14.71 -5.02
C LEU A 256 1.55 16.15 -5.40
N GLU A 257 0.58 17.06 -5.27
CA GLU A 257 0.73 18.49 -5.44
C GLU A 257 0.62 19.15 -4.06
N GLY A 258 1.77 19.42 -3.43
CA GLY A 258 1.85 19.96 -2.07
C GLY A 258 3.27 20.00 -1.54
#